data_AF-A0A8H8CV80-F1
#
_entry.id   AF-A0A8H8CV80-F1
#
_cell.length_a   1.000
_cell.length_b   1.000
_cell.length_c   1.000
_cell.angle_alpha   90.00
_cell.angle_beta   90.00
_cell.angle_gamma   90.00
#
_symmetry.space_group_name_H-M   'P 1'
#
loop_
_entity.id
_entity.type
_entity.pdbx_description
1 polymer ?
#
loop_
_entity_poly.entity_id
_entity_poly.type
_entity_poly.pdbx_seq_one_letter_code
_entity_poly.pdbx_strand_id
1 'polypeptide(L)'
;MEEANITDAVVIILAASGKNAAMFAHQLKFTRPAGSQIVAVTSQTSRAFVETTGFHDLVCSYDDIKTEAAPDAIASTLDTGTKVVVCNFGAQGSSFRTLVMALKPLARTIPPIGIGSEPKLATPEQMRQNMAENIALGMVQVNASDIFGEAVKKVGRKEFEKEFSKIWGGFLDAGRIPGLAMKMQQGMGPWAEGWDALCSGCPGPDTGLVFKLD
;
A
#
# COMPACT_ATOMS: atom_id res chain seq x y z
N MET A 1 -13.08 16.90 5.72
CA MET A 1 -13.70 15.55 5.59
C MET A 1 -13.75 15.10 4.13
N GLU A 2 -13.96 16.00 3.17
CA GLU A 2 -14.04 15.72 1.73
C GLU A 2 -12.74 15.17 1.11
N GLU A 3 -11.58 15.65 1.57
CA GLU A 3 -10.27 15.19 1.07
C GLU A 3 -9.95 13.72 1.41
N ALA A 4 -10.49 13.19 2.51
CA ALA A 4 -10.29 11.80 2.91
C ALA A 4 -11.33 10.83 2.29
N ASN A 5 -12.39 11.36 1.68
CA ASN A 5 -13.39 10.54 1.00
C ASN A 5 -12.82 10.01 -0.31
N ILE A 6 -12.83 8.68 -0.50
CA ILE A 6 -12.36 8.05 -1.73
C ILE A 6 -13.49 7.45 -2.58
N THR A 7 -14.75 7.76 -2.27
CA THR A 7 -15.90 7.38 -3.10
C THR A 7 -15.67 7.88 -4.53
N ASP A 8 -15.90 7.01 -5.52
CA ASP A 8 -15.66 7.25 -6.95
C ASP A 8 -14.22 7.70 -7.31
N ALA A 9 -13.25 7.45 -6.43
CA ALA A 9 -11.85 7.74 -6.70
C ALA A 9 -11.14 6.55 -7.36
N VAL A 10 -10.12 6.85 -8.16
CA VAL A 10 -9.14 5.85 -8.59
C VAL A 10 -8.01 5.80 -7.56
N VAL A 11 -7.81 4.65 -6.94
CA VAL A 11 -6.74 4.42 -5.96
C VAL A 11 -5.63 3.62 -6.61
N ILE A 12 -4.47 4.25 -6.78
CA ILE A 12 -3.29 3.62 -7.38
C ILE A 12 -2.34 3.20 -6.27
N ILE A 13 -2.01 1.92 -6.22
CA ILE A 13 -1.14 1.31 -5.23
C ILE A 13 0.18 0.93 -5.91
N LEU A 14 1.27 1.63 -5.58
CA LEU A 14 2.60 1.24 -6.03
C LEU A 14 3.23 0.26 -5.04
N ALA A 15 4.08 -0.62 -5.56
CA ALA A 15 4.66 -1.76 -4.85
C ALA A 15 3.56 -2.72 -4.35
N ALA A 16 2.56 -2.96 -5.22
CA ALA A 16 1.35 -3.69 -4.90
C ALA A 16 1.57 -5.14 -4.42
N SER A 17 2.73 -5.72 -4.70
CA SER A 17 3.10 -7.06 -4.22
C SER A 17 3.59 -7.08 -2.77
N GLY A 18 3.89 -5.92 -2.18
CA GLY A 18 4.27 -5.82 -0.77
C GLY A 18 3.13 -6.23 0.15
N LYS A 19 3.44 -6.90 1.26
CA LYS A 19 2.44 -7.41 2.23
C LYS A 19 1.50 -6.31 2.75
N ASN A 20 2.04 -5.12 3.05
CA ASN A 20 1.25 -3.96 3.48
C ASN A 20 0.32 -3.45 2.35
N ALA A 21 0.81 -3.44 1.11
CA ALA A 21 0.06 -2.98 -0.05
C ALA A 21 -1.08 -3.95 -0.38
N ALA A 22 -0.80 -5.26 -0.40
CA ALA A 22 -1.79 -6.32 -0.58
C ALA A 22 -2.86 -6.28 0.52
N MET A 23 -2.45 -6.03 1.78
CA MET A 23 -3.39 -5.88 2.88
C MET A 23 -4.29 -4.65 2.73
N PHE A 24 -3.71 -3.53 2.32
CA PHE A 24 -4.46 -2.32 2.05
C PHE A 24 -5.46 -2.54 0.91
N ALA A 25 -5.03 -3.15 -0.19
CA ALA A 25 -5.89 -3.49 -1.33
C ALA A 25 -7.06 -4.41 -0.92
N HIS A 26 -6.80 -5.43 -0.09
CA HIS A 26 -7.86 -6.27 0.47
C HIS A 26 -8.91 -5.44 1.22
N GLN A 27 -8.47 -4.52 2.08
CA GLN A 27 -9.40 -3.63 2.80
C GLN A 27 -10.15 -2.71 1.84
N LEU A 28 -9.50 -2.15 0.81
CA LEU A 28 -10.20 -1.39 -0.23
C LEU A 28 -11.29 -2.22 -0.91
N LYS A 29 -11.02 -3.48 -1.26
CA LYS A 29 -11.93 -4.31 -2.04
C LYS A 29 -13.17 -4.74 -1.25
N PHE A 30 -13.01 -5.08 0.02
CA PHE A 30 -14.07 -5.74 0.81
C PHE A 30 -14.70 -4.85 1.88
N THR A 31 -14.06 -3.77 2.31
CA THR A 31 -14.53 -2.99 3.47
C THR A 31 -14.84 -1.53 3.18
N ARG A 32 -14.75 -1.08 1.91
CA ARG A 32 -14.98 0.32 1.52
C ARG A 32 -16.28 0.58 0.75
N PRO A 33 -16.74 1.85 0.68
CA PRO A 33 -17.91 2.23 -0.09
C PRO A 33 -17.75 1.86 -1.57
N ALA A 34 -18.84 1.45 -2.21
CA ALA A 34 -18.86 1.13 -3.63
C ALA A 34 -18.40 2.31 -4.51
N GLY A 35 -17.83 2.01 -5.67
CA GLY A 35 -17.52 3.00 -6.73
C GLY A 35 -16.04 3.34 -6.93
N SER A 36 -15.15 3.02 -5.97
CA SER A 36 -13.70 3.24 -6.15
C SER A 36 -13.08 2.17 -7.06
N GLN A 37 -12.22 2.59 -7.99
CA GLN A 37 -11.38 1.70 -8.78
C GLN A 37 -10.03 1.49 -8.09
N ILE A 38 -9.54 0.26 -8.04
CA ILE A 38 -8.25 -0.09 -7.44
C ILE A 38 -7.27 -0.52 -8.52
N VAL A 39 -6.18 0.24 -8.67
CA VAL A 39 -5.12 -0.02 -9.65
C VAL A 39 -3.84 -0.44 -8.93
N ALA A 40 -3.30 -1.59 -9.29
CA ALA A 40 -1.96 -2.00 -8.86
C ALA A 40 -0.88 -1.55 -9.84
N VAL A 41 0.23 -1.08 -9.31
CA VAL A 41 1.50 -0.94 -10.02
C VAL A 41 2.54 -1.82 -9.34
N THR A 42 3.15 -2.72 -10.10
CA THR A 42 4.10 -3.70 -9.59
C THR A 42 5.20 -4.02 -10.61
N SER A 43 6.20 -4.79 -10.22
CA SER A 43 7.23 -5.29 -11.14
C SER A 43 6.68 -6.46 -11.97
N GLN A 44 7.24 -6.68 -13.16
CA GLN A 44 6.89 -7.84 -13.99
C GLN A 44 7.06 -9.17 -13.25
N THR A 45 8.09 -9.28 -12.40
CA THR A 45 8.36 -10.47 -11.58
C THR A 45 7.28 -10.76 -10.54
N SER A 46 6.57 -9.73 -10.07
CA SER A 46 5.56 -9.86 -9.02
C SER A 46 4.12 -9.82 -9.57
N ARG A 47 3.95 -9.63 -10.88
CA ARG A 47 2.65 -9.43 -11.52
C ARG A 47 1.68 -10.60 -11.27
N ALA A 48 2.15 -11.83 -11.49
CA ALA A 48 1.31 -13.02 -11.31
C ALA A 48 0.77 -13.15 -9.89
N PHE A 49 1.59 -12.82 -8.88
CA PHE A 49 1.15 -12.80 -7.48
C PHE A 49 0.04 -11.76 -7.27
N VAL A 50 0.25 -10.51 -7.75
CA VAL A 50 -0.72 -9.42 -7.59
C VAL A 50 -2.05 -9.76 -8.27
N GLU A 51 -2.01 -10.31 -9.48
CA GLU A 51 -3.22 -10.76 -10.20
C GLU A 51 -3.95 -11.89 -9.45
N THR A 52 -3.20 -12.84 -8.90
CA THR A 52 -3.75 -13.97 -8.11
C THR A 52 -4.53 -13.50 -6.88
N THR A 53 -4.19 -12.35 -6.31
CA THR A 53 -4.93 -11.82 -5.14
C THR A 53 -6.39 -11.47 -5.46
N GLY A 54 -6.69 -11.08 -6.71
CA GLY A 54 -8.04 -10.65 -7.11
C GLY A 54 -8.53 -9.34 -6.46
N PHE A 55 -7.65 -8.55 -5.82
CA PHE A 55 -8.05 -7.33 -5.11
C PHE A 55 -8.08 -6.06 -5.98
N HIS A 56 -7.56 -6.14 -7.20
CA HIS A 56 -7.35 -4.98 -8.07
C HIS A 56 -8.21 -5.12 -9.32
N ASP A 57 -8.74 -4.01 -9.81
CA ASP A 57 -9.51 -3.96 -11.06
C ASP A 57 -8.59 -3.83 -12.28
N LEU A 58 -7.38 -3.29 -12.07
CA LEU A 58 -6.34 -3.15 -13.08
C LEU A 58 -4.96 -3.42 -12.48
N VAL A 59 -4.06 -4.06 -13.24
CA VAL A 59 -2.66 -4.29 -12.87
C VAL A 59 -1.72 -3.78 -13.98
N CYS A 60 -0.84 -2.84 -13.63
CA CYS A 60 0.17 -2.24 -14.50
C CYS A 60 1.60 -2.60 -14.05
N SER A 61 2.54 -2.62 -14.99
CA SER A 61 3.96 -2.72 -14.70
C SER A 61 4.55 -1.34 -14.42
N TYR A 62 5.65 -1.29 -13.66
CA TYR A 62 6.51 -0.10 -13.62
C TYR A 62 7.02 0.29 -15.01
N ASP A 63 7.23 -0.68 -15.90
CA ASP A 63 7.74 -0.44 -17.26
C ASP A 63 6.73 0.34 -18.14
N ASP A 64 5.45 0.32 -17.76
CA ASP A 64 4.40 1.07 -18.44
C ASP A 64 4.43 2.56 -18.07
N ILE A 65 5.11 2.92 -16.98
CA ILE A 65 5.21 4.31 -16.49
C ILE A 65 6.30 5.04 -17.25
N LYS A 66 5.90 6.02 -18.05
CA LYS A 66 6.79 6.85 -18.87
C LYS A 66 6.84 8.28 -18.34
N THR A 67 7.94 8.98 -18.60
CA THR A 67 8.16 10.36 -18.13
C THR A 67 7.10 11.33 -18.61
N GLU A 68 6.55 11.10 -19.81
CA GLU A 68 5.69 12.07 -20.50
C GLU A 68 4.22 11.64 -20.57
N ALA A 69 3.89 10.41 -20.17
CA ALA A 69 2.55 9.87 -20.27
C ALA A 69 2.26 8.86 -19.17
N ALA A 70 1.07 8.96 -18.57
CA ALA A 70 0.54 7.92 -17.72
C ALA A 70 0.28 6.66 -18.57
N PRO A 71 0.37 5.46 -18.00
CA PRO A 71 -0.01 4.24 -18.73
C PRO A 71 -1.41 4.38 -19.34
N ASP A 72 -1.58 4.04 -20.62
CA ASP A 72 -2.87 4.19 -21.33
C ASP A 72 -4.02 3.49 -20.60
N ALA A 73 -3.73 2.34 -19.98
CA ALA A 73 -4.69 1.58 -19.18
C ALA A 73 -5.20 2.36 -17.96
N ILE A 74 -4.39 3.26 -17.40
CA ILE A 74 -4.80 4.18 -16.32
C ILE A 74 -5.42 5.43 -16.94
N ALA A 75 -4.78 6.06 -17.92
CA ALA A 75 -5.25 7.32 -18.50
C ALA A 75 -6.66 7.20 -19.10
N SER A 76 -7.01 6.06 -19.71
CA SER A 76 -8.32 5.81 -20.30
C SER A 76 -9.47 5.70 -19.29
N THR A 77 -9.17 5.59 -17.99
CA THR A 77 -10.19 5.56 -16.93
C THR A 77 -10.34 6.90 -16.21
N LEU A 78 -9.61 7.93 -16.65
CA LEU A 78 -9.56 9.24 -15.99
C LEU A 78 -10.19 10.33 -16.85
N ASP A 79 -10.84 11.28 -16.17
CA ASP A 79 -11.22 12.58 -16.70
C ASP A 79 -10.85 13.70 -15.73
N THR A 80 -10.99 14.95 -16.17
CA THR A 80 -10.63 16.14 -15.38
C THR A 80 -11.48 16.34 -14.12
N GLY A 81 -12.56 15.58 -13.93
CA GLY A 81 -13.35 15.51 -12.70
C GLY A 81 -12.90 14.42 -11.73
N THR A 82 -12.09 13.46 -12.19
CA THR A 82 -11.71 12.27 -11.43
C THR A 82 -10.75 12.62 -10.28
N LYS A 83 -10.97 12.01 -9.11
CA LYS A 83 -10.02 12.06 -7.98
C LYS A 83 -9.11 10.84 -8.04
N VAL A 84 -7.79 11.05 -7.99
CA VAL A 84 -6.81 9.97 -8.03
C VAL A 84 -5.96 9.97 -6.76
N VAL A 85 -6.02 8.91 -5.95
CA VAL A 85 -5.16 8.79 -4.76
C VAL A 85 -3.99 7.88 -5.11
N VAL A 86 -2.76 8.39 -5.00
CA VAL A 86 -1.56 7.62 -5.34
C VAL A 86 -0.84 7.22 -4.05
N CYS A 87 -0.88 5.93 -3.72
CA CYS A 87 -0.29 5.35 -2.52
C CYS A 87 1.06 4.68 -2.81
N ASN A 88 2.13 5.18 -2.21
CA ASN A 88 3.47 4.66 -2.35
C ASN A 88 3.86 3.76 -1.17
N PHE A 89 3.87 2.45 -1.37
CA PHE A 89 4.33 1.47 -0.38
C PHE A 89 5.83 1.13 -0.50
N GLY A 90 6.59 1.87 -1.32
CA GLY A 90 8.01 1.63 -1.58
C GLY A 90 8.30 1.29 -3.04
N ALA A 91 7.74 2.09 -3.95
CA ALA A 91 7.92 1.95 -5.38
C ALA A 91 9.39 2.00 -5.80
N GLN A 92 9.73 1.30 -6.87
CA GLN A 92 11.09 1.26 -7.41
C GLN A 92 11.46 2.59 -8.09
N GLY A 93 12.62 3.14 -7.72
CA GLY A 93 13.23 4.28 -8.40
C GLY A 93 12.33 5.52 -8.41
N SER A 94 12.24 6.18 -9.57
CA SER A 94 11.45 7.41 -9.75
C SER A 94 9.98 7.16 -10.08
N SER A 95 9.53 5.90 -10.16
CA SER A 95 8.20 5.52 -10.69
C SER A 95 7.04 6.26 -10.04
N PHE A 96 7.10 6.45 -8.72
CA PHE A 96 6.07 7.20 -7.99
C PHE A 96 5.97 8.65 -8.46
N ARG A 97 7.09 9.36 -8.49
CA ARG A 97 7.14 10.77 -8.91
C ARG A 97 6.73 10.91 -10.37
N THR A 98 7.27 10.06 -11.24
CA THR A 98 6.95 10.05 -12.66
C THR A 98 5.46 9.88 -12.88
N LEU A 99 4.84 8.90 -12.22
CA LEU A 99 3.41 8.66 -12.34
C LEU A 99 2.56 9.82 -11.82
N VAL A 100 2.87 10.35 -10.63
CA VAL A 100 2.13 11.50 -10.09
C VAL A 100 2.20 12.69 -11.04
N MET A 101 3.38 12.99 -11.61
CA MET A 101 3.53 14.08 -12.57
C MET A 101 2.72 13.84 -13.86
N ALA A 102 2.78 12.63 -14.40
CA ALA A 102 2.07 12.28 -15.64
C ALA A 102 0.55 12.31 -15.49
N LEU A 103 0.04 12.06 -14.28
CA LEU A 103 -1.40 12.07 -13.99
C LEU A 103 -1.94 13.49 -13.73
N LYS A 104 -1.12 14.45 -13.28
CA LYS A 104 -1.55 15.82 -12.93
C LYS A 104 -2.45 16.51 -13.98
N PRO A 105 -2.18 16.43 -15.29
CA PRO A 105 -3.06 17.05 -16.28
C PRO A 105 -4.37 16.28 -16.53
N LEU A 106 -4.50 15.05 -16.04
CA LEU A 106 -5.58 14.13 -16.37
C LEU A 106 -6.67 14.02 -15.29
N ALA A 107 -6.43 14.53 -14.09
CA ALA A 107 -7.30 14.34 -12.94
C ALA A 107 -7.53 15.66 -12.17
N ARG A 108 -8.69 15.75 -11.49
CA ARG A 108 -9.06 16.90 -10.66
C ARG A 108 -8.10 17.10 -9.50
N THR A 109 -7.77 16.02 -8.79
CA THR A 109 -6.90 16.03 -7.61
C THR A 109 -6.06 14.76 -7.54
N ILE A 110 -4.81 14.92 -7.09
CA ILE A 110 -3.83 13.83 -6.97
C ILE A 110 -3.08 13.91 -5.64
N PRO A 111 -3.71 13.58 -4.50
CA PRO A 111 -3.01 13.46 -3.23
C PRO A 111 -1.94 12.35 -3.32
N PRO A 112 -0.63 12.70 -3.24
CA PRO A 112 0.44 11.72 -3.18
C PRO A 112 0.63 11.27 -1.74
N ILE A 113 0.49 9.98 -1.46
CA ILE A 113 0.58 9.42 -0.12
C ILE A 113 1.81 8.53 0.00
N GLY A 114 2.74 8.87 0.89
CA GLY A 114 3.90 8.05 1.23
C GLY A 114 3.58 7.15 2.43
N ILE A 115 3.79 5.84 2.29
CA ILE A 115 3.50 4.84 3.35
C ILE A 115 4.76 4.05 3.69
N GLY A 116 5.53 3.70 2.68
CA GLY A 116 6.80 3.00 2.82
C GLY A 116 7.90 3.60 1.94
N SER A 117 9.10 3.08 2.11
CA SER A 117 10.26 3.39 1.28
C SER A 117 10.68 2.18 0.46
N GLU A 118 11.34 2.44 -0.67
CA GLU A 118 11.99 1.38 -1.45
C GLU A 118 13.02 0.65 -0.57
N PRO A 119 13.02 -0.69 -0.52
CA PRO A 119 13.93 -1.47 0.31
C PRO A 119 15.32 -1.55 -0.33
N LYS A 120 16.02 -0.40 -0.40
CA LYS A 120 17.38 -0.28 -0.92
C LYS A 120 18.28 0.47 0.04
N LEU A 121 19.57 0.15 -0.02
CA LEU A 121 20.58 0.96 0.65
C LEU A 121 20.61 2.35 0.02
N ALA A 122 20.57 3.38 0.87
CA ALA A 122 20.64 4.77 0.46
C ALA A 122 21.65 5.51 1.32
N THR A 123 22.42 6.41 0.71
CA THR A 123 23.29 7.33 1.44
C THR A 123 22.45 8.41 2.13
N PRO A 124 22.98 9.08 3.18
CA PRO A 124 22.32 10.24 3.78
C PRO A 124 21.97 11.34 2.77
N GLU A 125 22.82 11.55 1.76
CA GLU A 125 22.56 12.50 0.68
C GLU A 125 21.33 12.14 -0.13
N GLN A 126 21.25 10.87 -0.56
CA GLN A 126 20.11 10.36 -1.33
C GLN A 126 18.82 10.43 -0.52
N MET A 127 18.88 10.14 0.80
CA MET A 127 17.71 10.27 1.67
C MET A 127 17.23 11.72 1.78
N ARG A 128 18.13 12.69 1.95
CA ARG A 128 17.76 14.11 1.98
C ARG A 128 17.20 14.59 0.65
N GLN A 129 17.79 14.16 -0.47
CA GLN A 129 17.29 14.50 -1.80
C GLN A 129 15.87 13.95 -1.99
N ASN A 130 15.64 12.67 -1.68
CA ASN A 130 14.30 12.07 -1.76
C ASN A 130 13.29 12.81 -0.89
N MET A 131 13.68 13.21 0.32
CA MET A 131 12.82 14.00 1.20
C MET A 131 12.44 15.36 0.59
N ALA A 132 13.41 16.09 0.03
CA ALA A 132 13.16 17.38 -0.62
C ALA A 132 12.24 17.22 -1.84
N GLU A 133 12.46 16.19 -2.66
CA GLU A 133 11.62 15.89 -3.81
C GLU A 133 10.18 15.53 -3.40
N ASN A 134 10.01 14.75 -2.33
CA ASN A 134 8.70 14.41 -1.80
C ASN A 134 7.93 15.63 -1.27
N ILE A 135 8.63 16.56 -0.60
CA ILE A 135 8.05 17.83 -0.15
C ILE A 135 7.61 18.66 -1.37
N ALA A 136 8.46 18.79 -2.39
CA ALA A 136 8.13 19.52 -3.61
C ALA A 136 6.96 18.89 -4.38
N LEU A 137 6.76 17.57 -4.28
CA LEU A 137 5.62 16.86 -4.84
C LEU A 137 4.31 17.08 -4.07
N GLY A 138 4.39 17.62 -2.84
CA GLY A 138 3.26 17.75 -1.92
C GLY A 138 2.87 16.42 -1.28
N MET A 139 3.82 15.49 -1.14
CA MET A 139 3.55 14.16 -0.61
C MET A 139 3.21 14.23 0.88
N VAL A 140 2.10 13.58 1.25
CA VAL A 140 1.72 13.37 2.65
C VAL A 140 2.30 12.04 3.12
N GLN A 141 3.22 12.09 4.09
CA GLN A 141 3.72 10.88 4.73
C GLN A 141 2.70 10.38 5.76
N VAL A 142 2.40 9.09 5.72
CA VAL A 142 1.47 8.41 6.62
C VAL A 142 2.25 7.46 7.52
N ASN A 143 2.02 7.56 8.82
CA ASN A 143 2.51 6.61 9.80
C ASN A 143 1.34 5.86 10.44
N ALA A 144 1.49 4.54 10.58
CA ALA A 144 0.47 3.70 11.22
C ALA A 144 0.24 4.09 12.69
N SER A 145 1.28 4.52 13.39
CA SER A 145 1.20 5.02 14.77
C SER A 145 0.26 6.22 14.90
N ASP A 146 0.30 7.13 13.94
CA ASP A 146 -0.50 8.36 13.95
C ASP A 146 -1.97 8.02 13.68
N ILE A 147 -2.22 7.14 12.70
CA ILE A 147 -3.57 6.63 12.42
C ILE A 147 -4.15 5.94 13.66
N PHE A 148 -3.37 5.06 14.30
CA PHE A 148 -3.80 4.35 15.50
C PHE A 148 -4.11 5.32 16.65
N GLY A 149 -3.21 6.28 16.89
CA GLY A 149 -3.38 7.30 17.92
C GLY A 149 -4.64 8.14 17.70
N GLU A 150 -4.87 8.61 16.47
CA GLU A 150 -6.06 9.39 16.13
C GLU A 150 -7.35 8.57 16.19
N ALA A 151 -7.32 7.29 15.78
CA ALA A 151 -8.46 6.40 15.90
C ALA A 151 -8.81 6.16 17.38
N VAL A 152 -7.83 5.86 18.23
CA VAL A 152 -8.01 5.67 19.67
C VAL A 152 -8.55 6.93 20.34
N LYS A 153 -8.09 8.13 19.96
CA LYS A 153 -8.64 9.39 20.47
C LYS A 153 -10.13 9.57 20.14
N LYS A 154 -10.57 9.10 18.97
CA LYS A 154 -11.95 9.26 18.49
C LYS A 154 -12.93 8.27 19.08
N VAL A 155 -12.58 6.98 19.14
CA VAL A 155 -13.52 5.91 19.54
C VAL A 155 -13.20 5.31 20.91
N GLY A 156 -12.06 5.68 21.49
CA GLY A 156 -11.55 5.08 22.73
C GLY A 156 -10.79 3.77 22.47
N ARG A 157 -9.75 3.54 23.29
CA ARG A 157 -8.85 2.38 23.14
C ARG A 157 -9.58 1.04 23.15
N LYS A 158 -10.49 0.84 24.10
CA LYS A 158 -11.20 -0.42 24.28
C LYS A 158 -12.05 -0.77 23.05
N GLU A 159 -12.79 0.21 22.50
CA GLU A 159 -13.62 -0.03 21.32
C GLU A 159 -12.77 -0.22 20.07
N PHE A 160 -11.69 0.57 19.93
CA PHE A 160 -10.73 0.38 18.86
C PHE A 160 -10.14 -1.03 18.85
N GLU A 161 -9.60 -1.50 19.98
CA GLU A 161 -8.96 -2.82 20.09
C GLU A 161 -9.95 -3.96 19.85
N LYS A 162 -11.20 -3.81 20.31
CA LYS A 162 -12.28 -4.75 20.05
C LYS A 162 -12.62 -4.84 18.55
N GLU A 163 -12.87 -3.72 17.88
CA GLU A 163 -13.19 -3.72 16.46
C GLU A 163 -11.99 -4.15 15.60
N PHE A 164 -10.77 -3.73 15.96
CA PHE A 164 -9.55 -4.20 15.31
C PHE A 164 -9.43 -5.72 15.40
N SER A 165 -9.60 -6.30 16.60
CA SER A 165 -9.50 -7.75 16.80
C SER A 165 -10.57 -8.51 16.02
N LYS A 166 -11.79 -7.96 15.93
CA LYS A 166 -12.89 -8.52 15.15
C LYS A 166 -12.59 -8.51 13.65
N ILE A 167 -12.14 -7.37 13.11
CA ILE A 167 -11.77 -7.24 11.69
C ILE A 167 -10.59 -8.15 11.35
N TRP A 168 -9.59 -8.18 12.23
CA TRP A 168 -8.41 -9.05 12.07
C TRP A 168 -8.79 -10.53 12.09
N GLY A 169 -9.63 -10.97 13.03
CA GLY A 169 -10.15 -12.32 13.08
C GLY A 169 -10.91 -12.69 11.80
N GLY A 170 -11.85 -11.85 11.38
CA GLY A 170 -12.61 -12.06 10.14
C GLY A 170 -11.72 -12.14 8.90
N PHE A 171 -10.64 -11.36 8.83
CA PHE A 171 -9.66 -11.44 7.76
C PHE A 171 -8.91 -12.79 7.75
N LEU A 172 -8.52 -13.31 8.92
CA LEU A 172 -7.87 -14.61 9.02
C LEU A 172 -8.82 -15.76 8.64
N ASP A 173 -10.09 -15.67 9.05
CA ASP A 173 -11.12 -16.67 8.78
C ASP A 173 -11.53 -16.70 7.29
N ALA A 174 -11.52 -15.56 6.61
CA ALA A 174 -11.86 -15.43 5.20
C ALA A 174 -10.80 -15.99 4.23
N GLY A 175 -9.76 -16.65 4.73
CA GLY A 175 -8.75 -17.30 3.89
C GLY A 175 -7.57 -16.40 3.52
N ARG A 176 -7.39 -15.25 4.18
CA ARG A 176 -6.17 -14.42 4.11
C ARG A 176 -5.95 -13.81 2.72
N ILE A 177 -4.69 -13.47 2.39
CA ILE A 177 -4.30 -13.02 1.05
C ILE A 177 -3.99 -14.25 0.19
N PRO A 178 -4.65 -14.45 -0.97
CA PRO A 178 -4.31 -15.54 -1.88
C PRO A 178 -2.84 -15.49 -2.29
N GLY A 179 -2.17 -16.65 -2.26
CA GLY A 179 -0.74 -16.76 -2.54
C GLY A 179 0.20 -16.30 -1.41
N LEU A 180 -0.34 -15.87 -0.26
CA LEU A 180 0.45 -15.55 0.94
C LEU A 180 0.11 -16.52 2.09
N ALA A 181 1.06 -17.38 2.42
CA ALA A 181 0.97 -18.19 3.64
C ALA A 181 1.18 -17.29 4.87
N MET A 182 0.33 -17.40 5.88
CA MET A 182 0.61 -16.78 7.19
C MET A 182 0.93 -17.85 8.23
N LYS A 183 2.08 -17.71 8.86
CA LYS A 183 2.50 -18.54 9.98
C LYS A 183 2.19 -17.80 11.27
N MET A 184 1.17 -18.28 11.97
CA MET A 184 0.78 -17.77 13.29
C MET A 184 1.66 -18.43 14.34
N GLN A 185 2.31 -17.62 15.19
CA GLN A 185 3.16 -18.07 16.27
C GLN A 185 2.87 -17.26 17.55
N GLN A 186 3.22 -17.80 18.70
CA GLN A 186 2.96 -17.17 19.99
C GLN A 186 4.24 -17.14 20.85
N GLY A 187 4.46 -16.02 21.53
CA GLY A 187 5.54 -15.84 22.49
C GLY A 187 6.83 -15.27 21.91
N MET A 188 7.71 -14.83 22.82
CA MET A 188 8.97 -14.15 22.51
C MET A 188 10.03 -15.07 21.88
N GLY A 189 10.04 -16.36 22.21
CA GLY A 189 10.99 -17.33 21.62
C GLY A 189 10.81 -17.46 20.11
N PRO A 190 9.62 -17.86 19.62
CA PRO A 190 9.34 -17.91 18.19
C PRO A 190 9.49 -16.56 17.47
N TRP A 191 9.21 -15.45 18.17
CA TRP A 191 9.44 -14.11 17.63
C TRP A 191 10.93 -13.86 17.35
N ALA A 192 11.81 -14.18 18.30
CA ALA A 192 13.26 -14.02 18.14
C ALA A 192 13.80 -14.90 17.00
N GLU A 193 13.39 -16.16 16.95
CA GLU A 193 13.75 -17.08 15.85
C GLU A 193 13.27 -16.57 14.48
N GLY A 194 12.04 -16.05 14.43
CA GLY A 194 11.49 -15.47 13.21
C GLY A 194 12.22 -14.21 12.77
N TRP A 195 12.66 -13.38 13.72
CA TRP A 195 13.48 -12.21 13.46
C TRP A 195 14.84 -12.59 12.86
N ASP A 196 15.54 -13.53 13.49
CA ASP A 196 16.84 -14.02 13.01
C ASP A 196 16.74 -14.66 11.61
N ALA A 197 15.66 -15.42 11.37
CA ALA A 197 15.36 -15.95 10.05
C ALA A 197 15.19 -14.82 9.03
N LEU A 198 14.42 -13.77 9.35
CA LEU A 198 14.18 -12.63 8.46
C LEU A 198 15.47 -11.90 8.10
N CYS A 199 16.33 -11.68 9.09
CA CYS A 199 17.66 -11.11 8.88
C CYS A 199 18.54 -11.99 7.97
N SER A 200 18.28 -13.29 7.94
CA SER A 200 18.96 -14.26 7.07
C SER A 200 18.27 -14.47 5.72
N GLY A 201 17.24 -13.69 5.39
CA GLY A 201 16.51 -13.76 4.12
C GLY A 201 15.41 -14.83 4.07
N CYS A 202 14.97 -15.35 5.22
CA CYS A 202 13.91 -16.34 5.35
C CYS A 202 12.78 -15.88 6.30
N PRO A 203 11.53 -16.28 6.12
CA PRO A 203 11.01 -17.04 5.00
C PRO A 203 10.91 -16.18 3.73
N GLY A 204 10.55 -16.83 2.63
CA GLY A 204 10.37 -16.17 1.33
C GLY A 204 9.26 -15.10 1.33
N PRO A 205 9.13 -14.36 0.22
CA PRO A 205 8.16 -13.27 0.08
C PRO A 205 6.70 -13.74 0.19
N ASP A 206 6.44 -15.02 -0.10
CA ASP A 206 5.16 -15.72 -0.03
C ASP A 206 4.73 -16.11 1.40
N THR A 207 5.57 -15.86 2.40
CA THR A 207 5.26 -16.16 3.80
C THR A 207 5.26 -14.89 4.64
N GLY A 208 4.16 -14.68 5.38
CA GLY A 208 4.04 -13.69 6.46
C GLY A 208 4.17 -14.36 7.83
N LEU A 209 5.00 -13.81 8.70
CA LEU A 209 5.08 -14.23 10.10
C LEU A 209 4.18 -13.32 10.93
N VAL A 210 3.33 -13.92 11.77
CA VAL A 210 2.44 -13.19 12.69
C VAL A 210 2.67 -13.72 14.09
N PHE A 211 3.03 -12.82 14.99
CA PHE A 211 3.33 -13.15 16.38
C PHE A 211 2.27 -12.57 17.31
N LYS A 212 1.72 -13.43 18.16
CA LYS A 212 0.98 -12.99 19.34
C LYS A 212 1.95 -12.93 20.50
N LEU A 213 2.15 -11.73 21.04
CA LEU A 213 2.89 -11.52 22.28
C LEU A 213 1.86 -11.42 23.41
N ASP A 214 2.12 -12.13 24.50
CA ASP A 214 1.27 -12.12 25.70
C ASP A 214 1.60 -10.91 26.59
#